data_AF-A0A9X2IPP9-F1
#
_entry.id   AF-A0A9X2IPP9-F1
#
_cell.length_a   1.000
_cell.length_b   1.000
_cell.length_c   1.000
_cell.angle_alpha   90.00
_cell.angle_beta   90.00
_cell.angle_gamma   90.00
#
_symmetry.space_group_name_H-M   'P 1'
#
loop_
_entity.id
_entity.type
_entity.pdbx_description
1 polymer ?
#
loop_
_entity_poly.entity_id
_entity_poly.type
_entity_poly.pdbx_seq_one_letter_code
_entity_poly.pdbx_strand_id
1 'polypeptide(L)'
;MKCSIIRDLLPHYVEAKCRPESEKLVEQHLSTCHGCQELLAELRSDETVAPLPVPAICTEEAVQTDRHVWRKYFGRMIIKGTLLFFAVYIILLMLFHASK
;
A
#
# COMPACT_ATOMS: atom_id res chain seq x y z
N MET A 1 14.45 -23.90 -3.78
CA MET A 1 14.08 -22.86 -2.79
C MET A 1 13.09 -23.44 -1.80
N LYS A 2 13.09 -22.98 -0.53
CA LYS A 2 12.21 -23.54 0.52
C LYS A 2 10.81 -22.97 0.39
N CYS A 3 9.79 -23.82 0.25
CA CYS A 3 8.39 -23.40 0.15
C CYS A 3 7.93 -22.54 1.33
N SER A 4 8.48 -22.75 2.53
CA SER A 4 8.16 -21.97 3.74
C SER A 4 8.30 -20.46 3.52
N ILE A 5 9.39 -20.03 2.87
CA ILE A 5 9.65 -18.60 2.61
C ILE A 5 8.61 -18.02 1.64
N ILE A 6 8.21 -18.81 0.65
CA ILE A 6 7.22 -18.38 -0.36
C ILE A 6 5.83 -18.30 0.25
N ARG A 7 5.48 -19.22 1.15
CA ARG A 7 4.21 -19.19 1.90
C ARG A 7 4.09 -17.95 2.78
N ASP A 8 5.18 -17.51 3.40
CA ASP A 8 5.18 -16.27 4.20
C ASP A 8 5.08 -15.01 3.31
N LEU A 9 5.64 -15.06 2.10
CA LEU A 9 5.59 -13.96 1.13
C LEU A 9 4.27 -13.90 0.35
N LEU A 10 3.53 -15.01 0.26
CA LEU A 10 2.32 -15.14 -0.55
C LEU A 10 1.19 -14.17 -0.14
N PRO A 11 0.85 -14.01 1.15
CA PRO A 11 -0.12 -13.00 1.59
C PRO A 11 0.31 -11.59 1.16
N HIS A 12 1.59 -11.26 1.34
CA HIS A 12 2.14 -9.96 0.94
C HIS A 12 2.20 -9.77 -0.59
N TYR A 13 2.32 -10.86 -1.35
CA TYR A 13 2.28 -10.88 -2.80
C TYR A 13 0.87 -10.62 -3.32
N VAL A 14 -0.16 -11.24 -2.72
CA VAL A 14 -1.57 -10.97 -3.04
C VAL A 14 -1.94 -9.52 -2.71
N GLU A 15 -1.46 -9.01 -1.58
CA GLU A 15 -1.64 -7.61 -1.18
C GLU A 15 -0.79 -6.60 -1.99
N ALA A 16 -0.02 -7.06 -2.98
CA ALA A 16 0.89 -6.24 -3.80
C ALA A 16 1.89 -5.36 -2.99
N LYS A 17 2.27 -5.81 -1.78
CA LYS A 17 3.22 -5.11 -0.88
C LYS A 17 4.66 -5.61 -1.03
N CYS A 18 4.94 -6.47 -2.02
CA CYS A 18 6.26 -7.04 -2.22
C CYS A 18 7.18 -6.08 -2.99
N ARG A 19 8.49 -6.14 -2.70
CA ARG A 19 9.52 -5.49 -3.53
C ARG A 19 9.68 -6.30 -4.83
N PRO A 20 10.07 -5.66 -5.95
CA PRO A 20 10.18 -6.34 -7.25
C PRO A 20 11.19 -7.49 -7.27
N GLU A 21 12.18 -7.47 -6.37
CA GLU A 21 13.13 -8.57 -6.19
C GLU A 21 12.49 -9.82 -5.58
N SER A 22 11.62 -9.64 -4.58
CA SER A 22 10.89 -10.73 -3.92
C SER A 22 9.77 -11.27 -4.80
N GLU A 23 9.19 -10.44 -5.66
CA GLU A 23 8.13 -10.81 -6.60
C GLU A 23 8.61 -11.83 -7.63
N LYS A 24 9.74 -11.56 -8.30
CA LYS A 24 10.37 -12.51 -9.26
C LYS A 24 10.70 -13.85 -8.62
N LEU A 25 11.08 -13.82 -7.34
CA LEU A 25 11.43 -15.01 -6.58
C LEU A 25 10.18 -15.88 -6.33
N VAL A 26 9.05 -15.26 -6.03
CA VAL A 26 7.74 -15.92 -5.90
C VAL A 26 7.30 -16.49 -7.26
N GLU A 27 7.39 -15.74 -8.35
CA GLU A 27 7.01 -16.21 -9.69
C GLU A 27 7.84 -17.42 -10.16
N GLN A 28 9.16 -17.37 -9.98
CA GLN A 28 10.05 -18.48 -10.33
C GLN A 28 9.75 -19.73 -9.49
N HIS A 29 9.28 -19.56 -8.26
CA HIS A 29 8.87 -20.70 -7.45
C HIS A 29 7.48 -21.22 -7.83
N LEU A 30 6.54 -20.33 -8.12
CA LEU A 30 5.20 -20.71 -8.57
C LEU A 30 5.25 -21.47 -9.89
N SER A 31 6.20 -21.19 -10.79
CA SER A 31 6.35 -21.96 -12.04
C SER A 31 6.84 -23.39 -11.83
N THR A 32 7.41 -23.71 -10.67
CA THR A 32 8.02 -25.02 -10.37
C THR A 32 7.34 -25.78 -9.22
N CYS A 33 6.47 -25.13 -8.44
CA CYS A 33 5.85 -25.71 -7.25
C CYS A 33 4.32 -25.61 -7.25
N HIS A 34 3.65 -26.74 -7.48
CA HIS A 34 2.18 -26.85 -7.50
C HIS A 34 1.55 -26.52 -6.14
N GLY A 35 2.14 -26.98 -5.03
CA GLY A 35 1.59 -26.73 -3.69
C GLY A 35 1.61 -25.26 -3.26
N CYS A 36 2.44 -24.42 -3.88
CA CYS A 36 2.41 -22.97 -3.67
C CYS A 36 1.40 -22.28 -4.61
N GLN A 37 1.10 -22.87 -5.78
CA GLN A 37 0.03 -22.40 -6.67
C GLN A 37 -1.36 -22.64 -6.05
N GLU A 38 -1.58 -23.81 -5.43
CA GLU A 38 -2.82 -24.11 -4.73
C GLU A 38 -3.05 -23.15 -3.56
N LEU A 39 -2.03 -22.93 -2.72
CA LEU A 39 -2.12 -21.97 -1.63
C LEU A 39 -2.41 -20.54 -2.13
N LEU A 40 -1.82 -20.13 -3.25
CA LEU A 40 -2.12 -18.84 -3.89
C LEU A 40 -3.59 -18.77 -4.34
N ALA A 41 -4.15 -19.85 -4.87
CA ALA A 41 -5.55 -19.92 -5.26
C ALA A 41 -6.48 -19.86 -4.05
N GLU A 42 -6.14 -20.56 -2.96
CA GLU A 42 -6.88 -20.50 -1.70
C GLU A 42 -6.89 -19.07 -1.12
N LEU A 43 -5.72 -18.43 -1.04
CA LEU A 43 -5.60 -17.04 -0.56
C LEU A 43 -6.41 -16.05 -1.40
N ARG A 44 -6.42 -16.24 -2.73
CA ARG A 44 -7.25 -15.43 -3.66
C ARG A 44 -8.73 -15.75 -3.59
N SER A 45 -9.12 -16.91 -3.06
CA SER A 45 -10.52 -17.33 -2.94
C SER A 45 -11.17 -16.85 -1.64
N ASP A 46 -10.37 -16.69 -0.58
CA ASP A 46 -10.81 -16.17 0.72
C ASP A 46 -11.04 -14.64 0.64
N GLU A 47 -10.23 -13.93 -0.17
CA GLU A 47 -10.56 -12.59 -0.62
C GLU A 47 -11.60 -12.65 -1.75
N THR A 48 -12.87 -12.43 -1.42
CA THR A 48 -13.99 -12.33 -2.36
C THR A 48 -13.79 -11.21 -3.42
N VAL A 49 -12.94 -11.44 -4.41
CA VAL A 49 -12.78 -10.61 -5.60
C VAL A 49 -12.74 -11.53 -6.82
N ALA A 50 -13.61 -11.20 -7.77
CA ALA A 50 -13.87 -11.92 -9.01
C ALA A 50 -12.60 -12.39 -9.74
N PRO A 51 -12.67 -13.53 -10.46
CA PRO A 51 -11.52 -14.12 -11.14
C PRO A 51 -11.02 -13.17 -12.24
N LEU A 52 -9.88 -12.52 -12.01
CA LEU A 52 -9.14 -11.88 -13.08
C LEU A 52 -8.18 -12.92 -13.68
N PRO A 53 -8.26 -13.18 -14.99
CA PRO A 53 -7.23 -13.96 -15.67
C PRO A 53 -5.92 -13.21 -15.50
N VAL A 54 -4.86 -13.93 -15.15
CA VAL A 54 -3.51 -13.40 -15.10
C VAL A 54 -3.16 -12.89 -16.51
N PRO A 55 -2.86 -11.59 -16.66
CA PRO A 55 -1.59 -11.26 -17.27
C PRO A 55 -0.77 -10.38 -16.33
N ALA A 56 0.49 -10.77 -16.23
CA ALA A 56 1.58 -10.03 -15.62
C ALA A 56 1.68 -8.62 -16.19
N ILE A 57 1.21 -7.61 -15.45
CA ILE A 57 1.68 -6.24 -15.59
C ILE A 57 1.58 -5.61 -14.21
N CYS A 58 2.74 -5.34 -13.58
CA CYS A 58 2.83 -4.28 -12.58
C CYS A 58 2.46 -2.97 -13.28
N THR A 59 1.17 -2.71 -13.46
CA THR A 59 0.73 -1.42 -13.95
C THR A 59 0.97 -0.42 -12.84
N GLU A 60 1.63 0.67 -13.20
CA GLU A 60 1.83 1.88 -12.40
C GLU A 60 0.50 2.51 -11.91
N GLU A 61 -0.63 1.88 -12.24
CA GLU A 61 -2.02 2.25 -12.01
C GLU A 61 -2.52 1.83 -10.61
N ALA A 62 -2.01 0.72 -10.05
CA ALA A 62 -2.37 0.27 -8.70
C ALA A 62 -1.82 1.23 -7.61
N VAL A 63 -0.68 1.87 -7.86
CA VAL A 63 -0.08 2.88 -6.95
C VAL A 63 -0.85 4.21 -6.99
N GLN A 64 -1.49 4.54 -8.11
CA GLN A 64 -2.22 5.81 -8.25
C GLN A 64 -3.57 5.81 -7.54
N THR A 65 -4.25 4.66 -7.51
CA THR A 65 -5.59 4.53 -6.93
C THR A 65 -5.57 4.77 -5.41
N ASP A 66 -4.56 4.24 -4.71
CA ASP A 66 -4.39 4.48 -3.27
C ASP A 66 -4.07 5.95 -2.95
N ARG A 67 -3.22 6.58 -3.78
CA ARG A 67 -2.81 7.97 -3.56
C ARG A 67 -3.97 8.95 -3.70
N HIS A 68 -4.90 8.71 -4.62
CA HIS A 68 -6.03 9.60 -4.87
C HIS A 68 -7.07 9.55 -3.74
N VAL A 69 -7.35 8.36 -3.21
CA VAL A 69 -8.27 8.17 -2.07
C VAL A 69 -7.69 8.80 -0.81
N TRP A 70 -6.40 8.54 -0.54
CA TRP A 70 -5.71 9.07 0.63
C TRP A 70 -5.62 10.60 0.59
N ARG A 71 -5.30 11.20 -0.56
CA ARG A 71 -5.22 12.66 -0.73
C ARG A 71 -6.56 13.37 -0.51
N LYS A 72 -7.67 12.76 -0.92
CA LYS A 72 -9.03 13.31 -0.73
C LYS A 72 -9.45 13.26 0.75
N TYR A 73 -9.07 12.20 1.47
CA TYR A 73 -9.41 12.01 2.88
C TYR A 73 -8.50 12.82 3.82
N PHE A 74 -7.18 12.71 3.65
CA PHE A 74 -6.19 13.40 4.49
C PHE A 74 -6.02 14.88 4.14
N GLY A 75 -6.23 15.29 2.89
CA GLY A 75 -6.04 16.69 2.48
C GLY A 75 -6.91 17.65 3.28
N ARG A 76 -8.17 17.29 3.55
CA ARG A 76 -9.10 18.15 4.29
C ARG A 76 -8.77 18.26 5.79
N MET A 77 -8.19 17.22 6.39
CA MET A 77 -7.70 17.26 7.77
C MET A 77 -6.41 18.06 7.89
N ILE A 78 -5.47 17.84 6.97
CA ILE A 78 -4.16 18.51 6.97
C ILE A 78 -4.34 20.01 6.78
N ILE A 79 -5.15 20.46 5.81
CA ILE A 79 -5.36 21.89 5.55
C ILE A 79 -5.91 22.62 6.79
N LYS A 80 -6.90 22.03 7.47
CA LYS A 80 -7.48 22.62 8.68
C LYS A 80 -6.49 22.68 9.83
N GLY A 81 -5.73 21.60 10.04
CA GLY A 81 -4.68 21.55 11.06
C GLY A 81 -3.60 22.60 10.82
N THR A 82 -3.10 22.69 9.59
CA THR A 82 -2.09 23.68 9.20
C THR A 82 -2.60 25.11 9.41
N LEU A 83 -3.84 25.42 9.00
CA LEU A 83 -4.42 26.75 9.15
C LEU A 83 -4.59 27.15 10.62
N LEU A 84 -5.01 26.21 11.47
CA LEU A 84 -5.14 26.42 12.92
C LEU A 84 -3.77 26.67 13.57
N PHE A 85 -2.75 25.91 13.19
CA PHE A 85 -1.38 26.09 13.67
C PHE A 85 -0.82 27.48 13.32
N PHE A 86 -0.96 27.90 12.06
CA PHE A 86 -0.52 29.23 11.64
C PHE A 86 -1.29 30.35 12.34
N ALA A 87 -2.60 30.20 12.56
CA ALA A 87 -3.39 31.19 13.29
C ALA A 87 -2.88 31.37 14.73
N VAL A 88 -2.63 30.27 15.45
CA VAL A 88 -2.07 30.32 16.81
C VAL A 88 -0.68 30.94 16.81
N TYR A 89 0.17 30.57 15.86
CA TYR A 89 1.52 31.13 15.73
C TYR A 89 1.51 32.65 15.51
N ILE A 90 0.64 33.16 14.64
CA ILE A 90 0.49 34.61 14.41
C ILE A 90 0.01 35.33 15.67
N ILE A 91 -0.93 34.75 16.42
CA ILE A 91 -1.41 35.33 17.69
C ILE A 91 -0.25 35.44 18.69
N LEU A 92 0.59 34.42 18.81
CA LEU A 92 1.77 34.46 19.69
C LEU A 92 2.77 35.56 19.27
N LEU A 93 3.01 35.73 17.97
CA LEU A 93 3.87 36.81 17.47
C LEU A 93 3.31 38.20 17.79
N MET A 94 2.00 38.38 17.64
CA MET A 94 1.32 39.64 17.98
C MET A 94 1.43 39.95 19.47
N LEU A 95 1.21 38.95 20.34
CA LEU A 95 1.36 39.09 21.79
C LEU A 95 2.81 39.41 22.18
N PHE A 96 3.77 38.77 21.53
CA PHE A 96 5.19 39.02 21.75
C PHE A 96 5.59 40.44 21.35
N HIS A 97 5.07 40.95 20.23
CA HIS A 97 5.33 42.32 19.78
C HIS A 97 4.60 43.37 20.64
N ALA A 98 3.43 43.05 21.19
CA ALA A 98 2.69 43.93 22.10
C ALA A 98 3.29 44.00 23.52
N SER A 99 4.05 42.98 23.92
CA SER A 99 4.71 42.90 25.23
C SER A 99 6.10 43.55 25.25
N LYS A 100 6.57 44.06 24.10
CA LYS A 100 7.86 44.72 23.93
C LYS A 100 7.65 46.21 23.72
#